data_AF-E4XWC3-F1
#
_entry.id   AF-E4XWC3-F1
#
_cell.length_a   1.000
_cell.length_b   1.000
_cell.length_c   1.000
_cell.angle_alpha   90.00
_cell.angle_beta   90.00
_cell.angle_gamma   90.00
#
_symmetry.space_group_name_H-M   'P 1'
#
loop_
_entity.id
_entity.type
_entity.pdbx_description
1 polymer ?
#
loop_
_entity_poly.entity_id
_entity_poly.type
_entity_poly.pdbx_seq_one_letter_code
_entity_poly.pdbx_strand_id
1 'polypeptide(L)'
;MLAFSGRSKLFFVVKFCFYVAGFYYSARVIIENIAKYRDYPSIFTQREDDQISTFPKIALCSYQMHSLWKMRKYYPQINSTILRTFYGSSNEREVNWEKESWEEFNKINLDEFFHKTMPDIKIFHCLFDSLDCTHIWKKRKTKLGICLEFDLYHEVEGDHFLHLSRIDLNSSEHNLGFVIGLNKSDSTYGWYGQMLGMHLYYNYYTDQVEEESKAISLSSQLTPIVNFKLVRNSYLGAPYRECNKSNLQSEYKIYKQNDIYKKSTCEMRQLIDQVVKLCSCRPDYLHNFILEDSPQVRKCNFYDQVKCVAHIIERKEGKSHKYIIDCSVIVAYQEQLDIMADQQNQRIAIDTEGGPRNNKPVDVTLTSSSDRILFEAKGVPLNSPQYETMQNDIMRITSGKTIVGHNVNADIQQIGKTRGDFTGVIDTQNMGSISHSSNRSHNPAEDARQAMNLANQN
;
A
#
# COMPACT_ATOMS: atom_id res chain seq x y z
N MET A 1 6.12 -13.13 -96.17
CA MET A 1 6.08 -13.97 -94.96
C MET A 1 7.38 -13.78 -94.19
N LEU A 2 7.39 -12.88 -93.21
CA LEU A 2 8.58 -12.65 -92.38
C LEU A 2 8.64 -13.74 -91.32
N ALA A 3 9.60 -14.65 -91.46
CA ALA A 3 9.94 -15.65 -90.47
C ALA A 3 10.54 -14.93 -89.24
N PHE A 4 9.69 -14.53 -88.30
CA PHE A 4 10.13 -14.05 -86.99
C PHE A 4 10.84 -15.21 -86.26
N SER A 5 12.16 -15.11 -86.25
CA SER A 5 13.12 -15.95 -85.52
C SER A 5 12.59 -16.42 -84.16
N GLY A 6 12.56 -17.74 -83.96
CA GLY A 6 12.07 -18.40 -82.74
C GLY A 6 12.76 -17.94 -81.44
N ARG A 7 13.90 -17.25 -81.52
CA ARG A 7 14.56 -16.65 -80.35
C ARG A 7 13.71 -15.53 -79.70
N SER A 8 12.95 -14.76 -80.48
CA SER A 8 12.15 -13.64 -79.93
C SER A 8 10.99 -14.11 -79.06
N LYS A 9 10.41 -15.28 -79.33
CA LYS A 9 9.28 -15.82 -78.55
C LYS A 9 9.74 -16.31 -77.18
N LEU A 10 10.90 -16.97 -77.11
CA LEU A 10 11.47 -17.43 -75.84
C LEU A 10 11.77 -16.27 -74.89
N PHE A 11 12.38 -15.18 -75.40
CA PHE A 11 12.63 -13.98 -74.60
C PHE A 11 11.35 -13.35 -74.05
N PHE A 12 10.27 -13.31 -74.85
CA PHE A 12 8.99 -12.77 -74.39
C PHE A 12 8.37 -13.64 -73.29
N VAL A 13 8.38 -14.96 -73.46
CA VAL A 13 7.88 -15.92 -72.46
C VAL A 13 8.66 -15.79 -71.15
N VAL A 14 9.99 -15.76 -71.20
CA VAL A 14 10.83 -15.62 -70.00
C VAL A 14 10.54 -14.30 -69.29
N LYS A 15 10.47 -13.16 -70.01
CA LYS A 15 10.11 -11.86 -69.43
C LYS A 15 8.72 -11.86 -68.80
N PHE A 16 7.74 -12.49 -69.46
CA PHE A 16 6.38 -12.62 -68.94
C PHE A 16 6.35 -13.47 -67.65
N CYS A 17 7.06 -14.61 -67.60
CA CYS A 17 7.17 -15.43 -66.40
C CYS A 17 7.80 -14.66 -65.23
N PHE A 18 8.88 -13.91 -65.46
CA PHE A 18 9.49 -13.04 -64.43
C PHE A 18 8.53 -11.96 -63.95
N TYR A 19 7.77 -11.34 -64.86
CA TYR A 19 6.76 -10.34 -64.50
C TYR A 19 5.65 -10.95 -63.63
N VAL A 20 5.11 -12.11 -64.01
CA VAL A 20 4.07 -12.81 -63.24
C VAL A 20 4.60 -13.27 -61.87
N ALA A 21 5.80 -13.85 -61.82
CA ALA A 21 6.42 -14.27 -60.56
C ALA A 21 6.72 -13.07 -59.64
N GLY A 22 7.24 -11.98 -60.19
CA GLY A 22 7.48 -10.74 -59.46
C GLY A 22 6.19 -10.10 -58.93
N PHE A 23 5.14 -10.08 -59.75
CA PHE A 23 3.82 -9.62 -59.33
C PHE A 23 3.23 -10.50 -58.22
N TYR A 24 3.30 -11.83 -58.36
CA TYR A 24 2.85 -12.76 -57.33
C TYR A 24 3.59 -12.58 -56.01
N TYR A 25 4.93 -12.49 -56.04
CA TYR A 25 5.73 -12.25 -54.85
C TYR A 25 5.38 -10.91 -54.19
N SER A 26 5.24 -9.84 -54.99
CA SER A 26 4.85 -8.52 -54.49
C SER A 26 3.45 -8.54 -53.86
N ALA A 27 2.47 -9.16 -54.52
CA ALA A 27 1.12 -9.32 -54.00
C ALA A 27 1.10 -10.11 -52.68
N ARG A 28 1.88 -11.19 -52.59
CA ARG A 28 2.04 -11.98 -51.37
C ARG A 28 2.61 -11.14 -50.22
N VAL A 29 3.71 -10.41 -50.45
CA VAL A 29 4.32 -9.54 -49.42
C VAL A 29 3.35 -8.45 -48.98
N ILE A 30 2.58 -7.86 -49.90
CA ILE A 30 1.55 -6.87 -49.58
C ILE A 30 0.46 -7.50 -48.68
N ILE A 31 -0.03 -8.69 -49.02
CA ILE A 31 -1.05 -9.39 -48.22
C ILE A 31 -0.51 -9.74 -46.82
N GLU A 32 0.72 -10.26 -46.73
CA GLU A 32 1.37 -10.58 -45.45
C GLU A 32 1.54 -9.33 -44.59
N ASN A 33 1.92 -8.19 -45.17
CA ASN A 33 2.00 -6.92 -44.45
C ASN A 33 0.63 -6.42 -44.00
N ILE A 34 -0.40 -6.49 -44.85
CA ILE A 34 -1.78 -6.11 -44.48
C ILE A 34 -2.28 -6.97 -43.32
N ALA A 35 -2.03 -8.28 -43.34
CA ALA A 35 -2.39 -9.18 -42.25
C ALA A 35 -1.70 -8.74 -40.94
N LYS A 36 -0.38 -8.49 -40.99
CA LYS A 36 0.37 -8.00 -39.84
C LYS A 36 -0.14 -6.66 -39.29
N TYR A 37 -0.58 -5.75 -40.15
CA TYR A 37 -1.16 -4.47 -39.71
C TYR A 37 -2.57 -4.61 -39.13
N ARG A 38 -3.35 -5.61 -39.58
CA ARG A 38 -4.67 -5.93 -39.01
C ARG A 38 -4.59 -6.47 -37.58
N ASP A 39 -3.45 -7.02 -37.18
CA ASP A 39 -3.22 -7.45 -35.80
C ASP A 39 -2.94 -6.28 -34.85
N TYR A 40 -2.90 -5.04 -35.35
CA TYR A 40 -2.65 -3.81 -34.59
C TYR A 40 -1.42 -3.92 -33.66
N PRO A 41 -0.23 -4.29 -34.17
CA PRO A 41 0.96 -4.42 -33.35
C PRO A 41 1.33 -3.07 -32.73
N SER A 42 1.73 -3.10 -31.46
CA SER A 42 2.20 -1.92 -30.74
C SER A 42 3.55 -2.20 -30.07
N ILE A 43 4.33 -1.14 -29.85
CA ILE A 43 5.63 -1.20 -29.18
C ILE A 43 5.53 -0.34 -27.93
N PHE A 44 6.01 -0.87 -26.81
CA PHE A 44 6.13 -0.11 -25.57
C PHE A 44 7.36 0.81 -25.65
N THR A 45 7.18 2.09 -25.34
CA THR A 45 8.26 3.05 -25.22
C THR A 45 8.27 3.63 -23.82
N GLN A 46 9.43 3.62 -23.17
CA GLN A 46 9.65 4.29 -21.90
C GLN A 46 10.41 5.58 -22.15
N ARG A 47 9.98 6.68 -21.53
CA ARG A 47 10.66 7.97 -21.54
C ARG A 47 10.57 8.56 -20.15
N GLU A 48 11.61 9.27 -19.74
CA GLU A 48 11.56 10.13 -18.57
C GLU A 48 10.82 11.40 -18.95
N ASP A 49 9.88 11.81 -18.09
CA ASP A 49 9.02 12.97 -18.30
C ASP A 49 9.17 13.88 -17.08
N ASP A 50 10.08 14.86 -17.19
CA ASP A 50 10.42 15.79 -16.11
C ASP A 50 9.26 16.74 -15.77
N GLN A 51 8.16 16.74 -16.54
CA GLN A 51 7.01 17.61 -16.31
C GLN A 51 6.04 17.08 -15.25
N ILE A 52 6.23 15.86 -14.76
CA ILE A 52 5.33 15.23 -13.78
C ILE A 52 5.99 15.23 -12.39
N SER A 53 5.86 16.34 -11.67
CA SER A 53 6.49 16.54 -10.35
C SER A 53 5.46 16.71 -9.22
N THR A 54 4.33 15.99 -9.25
CA THR A 54 3.35 16.11 -8.16
C THR A 54 3.70 15.22 -6.98
N PHE A 55 3.61 15.76 -5.76
CA PHE A 55 3.82 14.94 -4.57
C PHE A 55 2.64 13.97 -4.40
N PRO A 56 2.87 12.67 -4.12
CA PRO A 56 1.77 11.73 -3.90
C PRO A 56 0.97 12.11 -2.66
N LYS A 57 -0.32 11.82 -2.70
CA LYS A 57 -1.18 11.95 -1.53
C LYS A 57 -0.89 10.82 -0.56
N ILE A 58 -0.68 11.16 0.70
CA ILE A 58 -0.37 10.21 1.76
C ILE A 58 -1.53 10.14 2.74
N ALA A 59 -1.98 8.94 3.10
CA ALA A 59 -3.01 8.74 4.11
C ALA A 59 -2.54 7.76 5.18
N LEU A 60 -2.64 8.16 6.44
CA LEU A 60 -2.30 7.38 7.63
C LEU A 60 -3.59 6.86 8.26
N CYS A 61 -3.78 5.54 8.20
CA CYS A 61 -4.92 4.87 8.81
C CYS A 61 -4.42 3.93 9.90
N SER A 62 -5.01 3.97 11.09
CA SER A 62 -4.75 2.96 12.11
C SER A 62 -5.34 1.61 11.68
N TYR A 63 -4.73 0.50 12.09
CA TYR A 63 -5.37 -0.82 11.98
C TYR A 63 -6.71 -0.87 12.74
N GLN A 64 -6.83 -0.01 13.75
CA GLN A 64 -7.96 0.10 14.64
C GLN A 64 -8.85 1.23 14.15
N MET A 65 -10.14 0.96 14.03
CA MET A 65 -11.12 1.98 13.62
C MET A 65 -11.66 2.77 14.81
N HIS A 66 -11.45 2.27 16.03
CA HIS A 66 -11.96 2.85 17.26
C HIS A 66 -10.92 2.87 18.38
N SER A 67 -11.15 3.68 19.41
CA SER A 67 -10.42 3.72 20.68
C SER A 67 -11.25 2.99 21.73
N LEU A 68 -10.61 2.07 22.47
CA LEU A 68 -11.32 1.24 23.46
C LEU A 68 -11.88 2.09 24.58
N TRP A 69 -11.10 3.07 25.02
CA TRP A 69 -11.51 3.99 26.07
C TRP A 69 -12.69 4.86 25.61
N LYS A 70 -12.64 5.43 24.40
CA LYS A 70 -13.74 6.25 23.85
C LYS A 70 -15.01 5.43 23.64
N MET A 71 -14.87 4.19 23.15
CA MET A 71 -15.98 3.25 23.04
C MET A 71 -16.69 3.04 24.37
N ARG A 72 -15.94 2.68 25.43
CA ARG A 72 -16.51 2.47 26.77
C ARG A 72 -17.14 3.74 27.36
N LYS A 73 -16.58 4.91 27.03
CA LYS A 73 -17.06 6.20 27.52
C LYS A 73 -18.34 6.66 26.84
N TYR A 74 -18.40 6.60 25.51
CA TYR A 74 -19.50 7.16 24.73
C TYR A 74 -20.57 6.14 24.33
N TYR A 75 -20.20 4.87 24.22
CA TYR A 75 -21.07 3.77 23.79
C TYR A 75 -20.85 2.51 24.67
N PRO A 76 -21.05 2.59 26.00
CA PRO A 76 -20.81 1.47 26.92
C PRO A 76 -21.61 0.20 26.60
N GLN A 77 -22.73 0.33 25.88
CA GLN A 77 -23.55 -0.78 25.39
C GLN A 77 -22.87 -1.60 24.27
N ILE A 78 -21.84 -1.07 23.60
CA ILE A 78 -21.09 -1.79 22.58
C ILE A 78 -19.85 -2.43 23.21
N ASN A 79 -19.92 -3.76 23.40
CA ASN A 79 -18.76 -4.55 23.83
C ASN A 79 -17.90 -5.02 22.64
N SER A 80 -16.78 -5.69 22.94
CA SER A 80 -15.85 -6.19 21.92
C SER A 80 -16.48 -7.20 20.96
N THR A 81 -17.42 -8.02 21.43
CA THR A 81 -18.08 -9.03 20.60
C THR A 81 -18.98 -8.36 19.57
N ILE A 82 -19.81 -7.41 20.00
CA ILE A 82 -20.66 -6.60 19.11
C ILE A 82 -19.80 -5.87 18.07
N LEU A 83 -18.68 -5.28 18.50
CA LEU A 83 -17.79 -4.57 17.60
C LEU A 83 -17.12 -5.51 16.58
N ARG A 84 -16.74 -6.74 16.97
CA ARG A 84 -16.24 -7.75 16.02
C ARG A 84 -17.30 -8.14 15.00
N THR A 85 -18.54 -8.35 15.44
CA THR A 85 -19.68 -8.67 14.55
C THR A 85 -19.99 -7.52 13.58
N PHE A 86 -19.86 -6.26 14.03
CA PHE A 86 -19.99 -5.08 13.17
C PHE A 86 -19.01 -5.07 11.99
N TYR A 87 -17.85 -5.70 12.15
CA TYR A 87 -16.81 -5.84 11.13
C TYR A 87 -16.75 -7.24 10.48
N GLY A 88 -17.79 -8.06 10.62
CA GLY A 88 -17.89 -9.38 9.98
C GLY A 88 -17.06 -10.49 10.63
N SER A 89 -16.19 -10.17 11.59
CA SER A 89 -15.22 -11.12 12.18
C SER A 89 -15.83 -12.18 13.13
N SER A 90 -17.15 -12.21 13.35
CA SER A 90 -17.76 -13.17 14.27
C SER A 90 -18.35 -14.37 13.54
N ASN A 91 -18.11 -15.57 14.06
CA ASN A 91 -18.86 -16.77 13.66
C ASN A 91 -20.37 -16.48 13.84
N GLU A 92 -21.11 -16.37 12.74
CA GLU A 92 -22.55 -16.03 12.70
C GLU A 92 -23.41 -16.88 13.67
N ARG A 93 -22.91 -18.06 14.06
CA ARG A 93 -23.61 -19.01 14.93
C ARG A 93 -23.66 -18.62 16.39
N GLU A 94 -22.84 -17.68 16.85
CA GLU A 94 -22.71 -17.41 18.29
C GLU A 94 -23.61 -16.29 18.81
N VAL A 95 -24.27 -15.53 17.94
CA VAL A 95 -24.97 -14.32 18.37
C VAL A 95 -26.44 -14.32 18.02
N ASN A 96 -27.20 -15.06 18.85
CA ASN A 96 -28.65 -15.00 18.88
C ASN A 96 -29.10 -13.73 19.62
N TRP A 97 -29.01 -12.58 18.95
CA TRP A 97 -29.44 -11.29 19.52
C TRP A 97 -30.95 -11.17 19.47
N GLU A 98 -31.55 -10.91 20.64
CA GLU A 98 -32.98 -10.59 20.74
C GLU A 98 -33.29 -9.29 19.98
N LYS A 99 -34.48 -9.22 19.38
CA LYS A 99 -34.94 -8.10 18.54
C LYS A 99 -34.84 -6.75 19.26
N GLU A 100 -35.07 -6.73 20.57
CA GLU A 100 -35.06 -5.52 21.41
C GLU A 100 -33.67 -4.86 21.47
N SER A 101 -32.58 -5.64 21.44
CA SER A 101 -31.22 -5.10 21.44
C SER A 101 -30.92 -4.27 20.18
N TRP A 102 -31.48 -4.65 19.03
CA TRP A 102 -31.24 -3.96 17.76
C TRP A 102 -31.91 -2.60 17.68
N GLU A 103 -33.05 -2.41 18.33
CA GLU A 103 -33.74 -1.12 18.35
C GLU A 103 -32.92 -0.03 19.07
N GLU A 104 -32.15 -0.42 20.10
CA GLU A 104 -31.22 0.49 20.76
C GLU A 104 -30.02 0.83 19.87
N PHE A 105 -29.37 -0.17 19.27
CA PHE A 105 -28.22 0.06 18.38
C PHE A 105 -28.59 0.87 17.13
N ASN A 106 -29.81 0.74 16.61
CA ASN A 106 -30.26 1.51 15.45
C ASN A 106 -30.44 3.00 15.72
N LYS A 107 -30.48 3.42 16.99
CA LYS A 107 -30.48 4.85 17.37
C LYS A 107 -29.08 5.47 17.30
N ILE A 108 -28.03 4.66 17.16
CA ILE A 108 -26.66 5.14 17.05
C ILE A 108 -26.45 5.76 15.67
N ASN A 109 -26.16 7.06 15.65
CA ASN A 109 -25.71 7.75 14.45
C ASN A 109 -24.29 7.26 14.12
N LEU A 110 -24.12 6.54 13.02
CA LEU A 110 -22.83 5.97 12.64
C LEU A 110 -21.75 7.03 12.38
N ASP A 111 -22.13 8.21 11.90
CA ASP A 111 -21.16 9.27 11.60
C ASP A 111 -20.57 9.81 12.89
N GLU A 112 -21.45 10.10 13.86
CA GLU A 112 -21.07 10.50 15.20
C GLU A 112 -20.27 9.39 15.90
N PHE A 113 -20.68 8.13 15.74
CA PHE A 113 -19.99 6.97 16.29
C PHE A 113 -18.54 6.92 15.82
N PHE A 114 -18.28 6.94 14.51
CA PHE A 114 -16.92 6.94 13.95
C PHE A 114 -16.10 8.14 14.45
N HIS A 115 -16.69 9.35 14.47
CA HIS A 115 -15.98 10.55 14.92
C HIS A 115 -15.65 10.53 16.43
N LYS A 116 -16.60 10.16 17.28
CA LYS A 116 -16.42 10.15 18.73
C LYS A 116 -15.51 9.03 19.20
N THR A 117 -15.39 7.96 18.42
CA THR A 117 -14.65 6.77 18.83
C THR A 117 -13.35 6.59 18.07
N MET A 118 -13.00 7.41 17.07
CA MET A 118 -11.73 7.26 16.35
C MET A 118 -10.52 7.24 17.29
N PRO A 119 -9.46 6.48 16.94
CA PRO A 119 -8.20 6.51 17.68
C PRO A 119 -7.60 7.92 17.73
N ASP A 120 -6.90 8.24 18.83
CA ASP A 120 -6.12 9.46 18.92
C ASP A 120 -4.80 9.28 18.18
N ILE A 121 -4.76 9.81 16.95
CA ILE A 121 -3.55 9.89 16.12
C ILE A 121 -3.06 11.34 16.17
N LYS A 122 -1.80 11.54 16.56
CA LYS A 122 -1.17 12.87 16.63
C LYS A 122 0.07 12.92 15.77
N ILE A 123 0.20 13.96 14.95
CA ILE A 123 1.46 14.32 14.29
C ILE A 123 2.25 15.18 15.27
N PHE A 124 3.38 14.68 15.76
CA PHE A 124 4.25 15.43 16.68
C PHE A 124 5.20 16.37 15.95
N HIS A 125 5.76 15.89 14.84
CA HIS A 125 6.66 16.63 13.98
C HIS A 125 6.30 16.34 12.53
N CYS A 126 6.37 17.35 11.67
CA CYS A 126 6.17 17.23 10.25
C CYS A 126 7.04 18.25 9.54
N LEU A 127 7.87 17.80 8.60
CA LEU A 127 8.64 18.64 7.70
C LEU A 127 8.37 18.23 6.25
N PHE A 128 7.97 19.19 5.44
CA PHE A 128 7.86 19.05 3.99
C PHE A 128 8.80 20.06 3.35
N ASP A 129 9.89 19.59 2.73
CA ASP A 129 10.97 20.44 2.21
C ASP A 129 11.44 21.52 3.20
N SER A 130 11.64 21.11 4.47
CA SER A 130 12.01 21.98 5.59
C SER A 130 10.93 22.94 6.10
N LEU A 131 9.71 22.92 5.56
CA LEU A 131 8.56 23.67 6.07
C LEU A 131 7.77 22.84 7.08
N ASP A 132 7.32 23.44 8.17
CA ASP A 132 6.44 22.78 9.14
C ASP A 132 5.08 22.48 8.49
N CYS A 133 4.77 21.19 8.39
CA CYS A 133 3.56 20.69 7.75
C CYS A 133 2.53 20.13 8.74
N THR A 134 2.70 20.34 10.05
CA THR A 134 1.86 19.71 11.09
C THR A 134 0.37 20.06 10.93
N HIS A 135 0.06 21.24 10.41
CA HIS A 135 -1.31 21.74 10.22
C HIS A 135 -1.96 21.33 8.89
N ILE A 136 -1.21 20.71 7.98
CA ILE A 136 -1.72 20.33 6.65
C ILE A 136 -2.57 19.05 6.73
N TRP A 137 -2.29 18.18 7.70
CA TRP A 137 -2.98 16.91 7.87
C TRP A 137 -4.47 17.11 8.19
N LYS A 138 -5.34 16.54 7.37
CA LYS A 138 -6.80 16.60 7.53
C LYS A 138 -7.35 15.23 7.91
N LYS A 139 -8.43 15.21 8.70
CA LYS A 139 -9.17 13.97 8.96
C LYS A 139 -10.02 13.65 7.74
N ARG A 140 -9.94 12.41 7.27
CA ARG A 140 -10.74 11.90 6.15
C ARG A 140 -11.35 10.57 6.52
N LYS A 141 -12.64 10.42 6.27
CA LYS A 141 -13.36 9.18 6.53
C LYS A 141 -13.24 8.25 5.31
N THR A 142 -12.83 7.01 5.55
CA THR A 142 -12.54 5.99 4.55
C THR A 142 -13.19 4.67 4.98
N LYS A 143 -13.13 3.62 4.13
CA LYS A 143 -13.55 2.27 4.53
C LYS A 143 -12.81 1.74 5.77
N LEU A 144 -11.66 2.33 6.12
CA LEU A 144 -10.81 1.98 7.25
C LEU A 144 -11.05 2.89 8.47
N GLY A 145 -12.14 3.63 8.51
CA GLY A 145 -12.50 4.53 9.62
C GLY A 145 -12.08 5.96 9.32
N ILE A 146 -11.58 6.68 10.32
CA ILE A 146 -11.08 8.05 10.15
C ILE A 146 -9.56 8.01 10.07
N CYS A 147 -9.02 8.38 8.91
CA CYS A 147 -7.58 8.47 8.65
C CYS A 147 -7.12 9.93 8.69
N LEU A 148 -5.82 10.14 8.84
CA LEU A 148 -5.19 11.44 8.59
C LEU A 148 -4.63 11.47 7.17
N GLU A 149 -4.99 12.47 6.39
CA GLU A 149 -4.56 12.64 5.01
C GLU A 149 -3.68 13.88 4.88
N PHE A 150 -2.54 13.71 4.23
CA PHE A 150 -1.66 14.76 3.76
C PHE A 150 -1.90 14.96 2.27
N ASP A 151 -2.64 16.01 1.93
CA ASP A 151 -2.98 16.39 0.56
C ASP A 151 -2.65 17.87 0.34
N LEU A 152 -1.63 18.14 -0.49
CA LEU A 152 -1.19 19.48 -0.84
C LEU A 152 -2.15 20.18 -1.81
N TYR A 153 -3.02 19.43 -2.49
CA TYR A 153 -3.85 19.91 -3.59
C TYR A 153 -5.33 20.08 -3.21
N HIS A 154 -5.73 19.61 -2.03
CA HIS A 154 -7.12 19.77 -1.60
C HIS A 154 -7.41 21.24 -1.31
N GLU A 155 -8.40 21.80 -2.03
CA GLU A 155 -8.84 23.19 -1.92
C GLU A 155 -8.89 23.60 -0.45
N VAL A 156 -8.00 24.53 -0.09
CA VAL A 156 -8.10 25.24 1.17
C VAL A 156 -9.22 26.23 0.95
N GLU A 157 -10.45 25.86 1.29
CA GLU A 157 -11.53 26.84 1.46
C GLU A 157 -11.10 27.81 2.57
N GLY A 158 -10.54 28.97 2.18
CA GLY A 158 -10.12 30.04 3.09
C GLY A 158 -8.67 30.52 2.90
N ASP A 159 -8.34 31.68 3.48
CA ASP A 159 -7.08 32.44 3.34
C ASP A 159 -5.77 31.72 3.73
N HIS A 160 -5.82 30.44 4.11
CA HIS A 160 -4.64 29.64 4.47
C HIS A 160 -3.81 29.15 3.27
N PHE A 161 -4.24 29.40 2.03
CA PHE A 161 -3.53 29.01 0.81
C PHE A 161 -2.18 29.73 0.62
N LEU A 162 -1.94 30.86 1.32
CA LEU A 162 -0.77 31.72 1.11
C LEU A 162 0.58 31.10 1.51
N HIS A 163 0.60 29.97 2.23
CA HIS A 163 1.85 29.33 2.67
C HIS A 163 2.38 28.22 1.74
N LEU A 164 1.51 27.52 1.01
CA LEU A 164 1.93 26.45 0.09
C LEU A 164 2.38 26.98 -1.28
N SER A 165 1.99 28.19 -1.64
CA SER A 165 2.41 28.87 -2.88
C SER A 165 3.92 29.14 -2.99
N ARG A 166 4.68 28.93 -1.90
CA ARG A 166 6.14 29.08 -1.86
C ARG A 166 6.90 27.79 -2.18
N ILE A 167 6.22 26.65 -2.22
CA ILE A 167 6.85 25.39 -2.59
C ILE A 167 6.96 25.38 -4.11
N ASP A 168 8.18 25.28 -4.61
CA ASP A 168 8.40 25.01 -6.02
C ASP A 168 8.02 23.56 -6.30
N LEU A 169 6.73 23.32 -6.55
CA LEU A 169 6.19 22.02 -6.95
C LEU A 169 6.77 21.53 -8.29
N ASN A 170 7.62 22.31 -8.96
CA ASN A 170 8.36 21.87 -10.14
C ASN A 170 9.72 21.27 -9.80
N SER A 171 10.13 21.26 -8.51
CA SER A 171 11.27 20.46 -8.08
C SER A 171 10.99 18.99 -8.37
N SER A 172 11.98 18.29 -8.94
CA SER A 172 11.87 16.84 -9.17
C SER A 172 11.91 16.04 -7.87
N GLU A 173 12.40 16.64 -6.78
CA GLU A 173 12.59 16.00 -5.49
C GLU A 173 11.89 16.77 -4.38
N HIS A 174 11.03 16.06 -3.66
CA HIS A 174 10.26 16.57 -2.52
C HIS A 174 10.36 15.55 -1.38
N ASN A 175 10.61 16.05 -0.17
CA ASN A 175 10.83 15.21 1.00
C ASN A 175 9.77 15.49 2.06
N LEU A 176 9.09 14.43 2.50
CA LEU A 176 8.16 14.45 3.64
C LEU A 176 8.74 13.60 4.76
N GLY A 177 9.01 14.23 5.90
CA GLY A 177 9.37 13.55 7.15
C GLY A 177 8.36 13.87 8.23
N PHE A 178 7.87 12.87 8.97
CA PHE A 178 6.97 13.11 10.09
C PHE A 178 7.14 12.07 11.20
N VAL A 179 6.76 12.46 12.42
CA VAL A 179 6.70 11.61 13.59
C VAL A 179 5.26 11.53 14.07
N ILE A 180 4.74 10.31 14.16
CA ILE A 180 3.38 10.02 14.57
C ILE A 180 3.32 9.39 15.95
N GLY A 181 2.29 9.74 16.71
CA GLY A 181 1.91 9.13 17.97
C GLY A 181 0.58 8.43 17.87
N LEU A 182 0.52 7.21 18.40
CA LEU A 182 -0.72 6.47 18.62
C LEU A 182 -0.79 6.05 20.10
N ASN A 183 -1.96 6.23 20.71
CA ASN A 183 -2.16 5.77 22.08
C ASN A 183 -2.30 4.24 22.12
N LYS A 184 -1.31 3.53 22.69
CA LYS A 184 -1.31 2.06 22.78
C LYS A 184 -2.51 1.52 23.58
N SER A 185 -2.99 2.24 24.60
CA SER A 185 -4.12 1.77 25.42
C SER A 185 -5.45 1.79 24.67
N ASP A 186 -5.51 2.44 23.50
CA ASP A 186 -6.71 2.55 22.69
C ASP A 186 -6.94 1.36 21.76
N SER A 187 -6.21 0.27 21.93
CA SER A 187 -6.31 -0.88 21.04
C SER A 187 -7.69 -1.54 20.99
N THR A 188 -8.39 -1.43 19.85
CA THR A 188 -9.68 -2.12 19.57
C THR A 188 -9.64 -2.99 18.32
N TYR A 189 -10.84 -3.29 17.80
CA TYR A 189 -11.11 -3.96 16.55
C TYR A 189 -11.37 -2.97 15.42
N GLY A 190 -11.12 -3.43 14.21
CA GLY A 190 -11.59 -2.92 12.92
C GLY A 190 -11.67 -4.10 11.94
N TRP A 191 -11.66 -3.83 10.63
CA TRP A 191 -11.62 -4.88 9.60
C TRP A 191 -10.40 -5.81 9.73
N TYR A 192 -9.27 -5.29 10.25
CA TYR A 192 -8.02 -6.04 10.43
C TYR A 192 -7.85 -6.65 11.84
N GLY A 193 -8.93 -6.72 12.62
CA GLY A 193 -8.88 -7.34 13.95
C GLY A 193 -8.08 -6.53 14.97
N GLN A 194 -7.20 -7.20 15.74
CA GLN A 194 -6.45 -6.63 16.88
C GLN A 194 -5.02 -6.19 16.54
N MET A 195 -4.68 -6.04 15.26
CA MET A 195 -3.33 -5.61 14.89
C MET A 195 -3.01 -4.23 15.48
N LEU A 196 -1.77 -4.06 15.96
CA LEU A 196 -1.25 -2.77 16.44
C LEU A 196 -0.43 -2.12 15.32
N GLY A 197 -0.45 -0.80 15.27
CA GLY A 197 0.29 -0.02 14.27
C GLY A 197 -0.65 0.71 13.31
N MET A 198 -0.11 1.08 12.15
CA MET A 198 -0.82 1.86 11.15
C MET A 198 -0.45 1.40 9.74
N HIS A 199 -1.26 1.79 8.77
CA HIS A 199 -0.91 1.76 7.36
C HIS A 199 -0.69 3.17 6.85
N LEU A 200 0.38 3.34 6.09
CA LEU A 200 0.63 4.48 5.23
C LEU A 200 0.21 4.10 3.81
N TYR A 201 -0.91 4.66 3.37
CA TYR A 201 -1.35 4.57 1.99
C TYR A 201 -0.73 5.71 1.19
N TYR A 202 -0.28 5.39 -0.02
CA TYR A 202 0.24 6.38 -0.96
C TYR A 202 -0.54 6.27 -2.26
N ASN A 203 -1.01 7.39 -2.79
CA ASN A 203 -1.74 7.42 -4.04
C ASN A 203 -1.40 8.67 -4.85
N TYR A 204 -1.75 8.68 -6.13
CA TYR A 204 -1.70 9.93 -6.89
C TYR A 204 -2.76 10.90 -6.35
N TYR A 205 -2.55 12.21 -6.43
CA TYR A 205 -3.44 13.17 -5.74
C TYR A 205 -4.91 13.11 -6.19
N THR A 206 -5.18 12.64 -7.41
CA THR A 206 -6.57 12.45 -7.89
C THR A 206 -7.21 11.13 -7.45
N ASP A 207 -6.47 10.20 -6.85
CA ASP A 207 -7.02 8.95 -6.30
C ASP A 207 -7.85 9.21 -5.04
N GLN A 208 -9.03 8.62 -4.98
CA GLN A 208 -9.93 8.73 -3.82
C GLN A 208 -10.03 7.45 -2.99
N VAL A 209 -9.51 6.33 -3.48
CA VAL A 209 -9.65 5.03 -2.79
C VAL A 209 -8.29 4.56 -2.32
N GLU A 210 -8.19 4.19 -1.05
CA GLU A 210 -7.02 3.54 -0.50
C GLU A 210 -6.94 2.09 -1.00
N GLU A 211 -5.92 1.82 -1.80
CA GLU A 211 -5.63 0.48 -2.33
C GLU A 211 -4.74 -0.29 -1.35
N GLU A 212 -5.13 -1.53 -1.00
CA GLU A 212 -4.35 -2.39 -0.09
C GLU A 212 -2.96 -2.71 -0.65
N SER A 213 -2.81 -2.77 -1.97
CA SER A 213 -1.52 -2.96 -2.65
C SER A 213 -0.60 -1.74 -2.59
N LYS A 214 -1.12 -0.57 -2.20
CA LYS A 214 -0.36 0.68 -2.04
C LYS A 214 -0.33 1.11 -0.58
N ALA A 215 -0.09 0.14 0.30
CA ALA A 215 -0.04 0.32 1.74
C ALA A 215 1.31 -0.12 2.29
N ILE A 216 1.87 0.67 3.19
CA ILE A 216 3.10 0.37 3.92
C ILE A 216 2.73 0.23 5.39
N SER A 217 3.01 -0.93 5.97
CA SER A 217 2.75 -1.18 7.39
C SER A 217 3.77 -0.44 8.25
N LEU A 218 3.28 0.38 9.18
CA LEU A 218 4.07 1.14 10.14
C LEU A 218 3.98 0.48 11.52
N SER A 219 5.15 0.25 12.10
CA SER A 219 5.33 -0.21 13.48
C SER A 219 6.06 0.85 14.28
N SER A 220 5.76 0.98 15.57
CA SER A 220 6.39 1.97 16.46
C SER A 220 7.89 1.77 16.68
N GLN A 221 8.45 0.64 16.26
CA GLN A 221 9.88 0.31 16.41
C GLN A 221 10.67 0.55 15.13
N LEU A 222 10.02 0.97 14.05
CA LEU A 222 10.60 1.06 12.73
C LEU A 222 10.45 2.49 12.20
N THR A 223 11.48 2.97 11.53
CA THR A 223 11.50 4.23 10.79
C THR A 223 11.66 3.89 9.31
N PRO A 224 10.55 3.67 8.58
CA PRO A 224 10.62 3.39 7.15
C PRO A 224 10.96 4.67 6.38
N ILE A 225 11.88 4.55 5.43
CA ILE A 225 12.21 5.55 4.41
C ILE A 225 11.70 5.01 3.08
N VAL A 226 10.89 5.79 2.39
CA VAL A 226 10.19 5.34 1.19
C VAL A 226 10.46 6.31 0.05
N ASN A 227 10.98 5.78 -1.06
CA ASN A 227 11.15 6.53 -2.28
C ASN A 227 9.98 6.22 -3.22
N PHE A 228 9.29 7.26 -3.68
CA PHE A 228 8.18 7.14 -4.61
C PHE A 228 8.58 7.63 -5.99
N LYS A 229 8.11 6.93 -7.02
CA LYS A 229 8.25 7.32 -8.42
C LYS A 229 6.89 7.45 -9.05
N LEU A 230 6.63 8.57 -9.72
CA LEU A 230 5.45 8.72 -10.54
C LEU A 230 5.68 8.10 -11.92
N VAL A 231 4.73 7.30 -12.39
CA VAL A 231 4.78 6.70 -13.72
C VAL A 231 3.48 7.02 -14.45
N ARG A 232 3.61 7.64 -15.63
CA ARG A 232 2.52 7.86 -16.56
C ARG A 232 2.46 6.71 -17.57
N ASN A 233 1.38 5.95 -17.49
CA ASN A 233 1.04 4.91 -18.46
C ASN A 233 0.09 5.49 -19.51
N SER A 234 0.53 5.53 -20.77
CA SER A 234 -0.28 5.97 -21.90
C SER A 234 -0.57 4.81 -22.85
N TYR A 235 -1.83 4.69 -23.27
CA TYR A 235 -2.32 3.64 -24.16
C TYR A 235 -2.94 4.27 -25.41
N LEU A 236 -2.77 3.59 -26.55
CA LEU A 236 -3.22 4.09 -27.86
C LEU A 236 -4.75 4.15 -28.01
N GLY A 237 -5.51 3.43 -27.18
CA GLY A 237 -6.96 3.29 -27.35
C GLY A 237 -7.34 2.31 -28.44
N ALA A 238 -8.65 2.19 -28.69
CA ALA A 238 -9.16 1.32 -29.72
C ALA A 238 -8.64 1.76 -31.11
N PRO A 239 -8.25 0.82 -31.99
CA PRO A 239 -8.42 -0.64 -31.89
C PRO A 239 -7.31 -1.38 -31.12
N TYR A 240 -6.22 -0.72 -30.72
CA TYR A 240 -5.08 -1.37 -30.06
C TYR A 240 -5.40 -1.90 -28.66
N ARG A 241 -6.14 -1.12 -27.87
CA ARG A 241 -6.59 -1.49 -26.53
C ARG A 241 -7.89 -0.78 -26.18
N GLU A 242 -8.85 -1.50 -25.63
CA GLU A 242 -10.04 -0.88 -25.05
C GLU A 242 -9.63 -0.06 -23.82
N CYS A 243 -9.64 1.27 -23.97
CA CYS A 243 -9.47 2.22 -22.88
C CYS A 243 -10.37 3.44 -23.10
N ASN A 244 -10.76 4.08 -22.01
CA ASN A 244 -11.52 5.33 -22.04
C ASN A 244 -10.54 6.50 -22.06
N LYS A 245 -10.74 7.45 -22.97
CA LYS A 245 -9.99 8.71 -22.95
C LYS A 245 -10.62 9.60 -21.89
N SER A 246 -9.97 9.76 -20.74
CA SER A 246 -10.34 10.84 -19.84
C SER A 246 -9.96 12.18 -20.47
N ASN A 247 -10.81 13.19 -20.27
CA ASN A 247 -10.48 14.58 -20.61
C ASN A 247 -9.53 15.16 -19.56
N LEU A 248 -8.38 14.52 -19.36
CA LEU A 248 -7.24 15.13 -18.69
C LEU A 248 -6.61 16.14 -19.67
N GLN A 249 -7.31 17.25 -19.94
CA GLN A 249 -6.64 18.38 -20.55
C GLN A 249 -5.63 18.88 -19.53
N SER A 250 -4.35 18.76 -19.91
CA SER A 250 -3.20 19.21 -19.16
C SER A 250 -3.41 20.65 -18.67
N GLU A 251 -3.30 20.82 -17.35
CA GLU A 251 -3.26 22.05 -16.55
C GLU A 251 -4.23 21.89 -15.38
N TYR A 252 -3.78 22.30 -14.20
CA TYR A 252 -4.41 22.18 -12.87
C TYR A 252 -5.79 22.85 -12.73
N LYS A 253 -6.69 22.72 -13.71
CA LYS A 253 -8.09 23.04 -13.52
C LYS A 253 -8.65 22.00 -12.58
N ILE A 254 -9.23 22.49 -11.50
CA ILE A 254 -9.86 21.71 -10.44
C ILE A 254 -11.05 21.01 -11.09
N TYR A 255 -10.81 19.84 -11.67
CA TYR A 255 -11.85 19.03 -12.26
C TYR A 255 -12.75 18.53 -11.14
N LYS A 256 -14.05 18.53 -11.38
CA LYS A 256 -14.97 17.76 -10.55
C LYS A 256 -14.44 16.33 -10.53
N GLN A 257 -14.14 15.84 -9.34
CA GLN A 257 -13.48 14.55 -9.08
C GLN A 257 -14.17 13.35 -9.76
N ASN A 258 -15.41 13.54 -10.21
CA ASN A 258 -16.25 12.54 -10.85
C ASN A 258 -15.81 12.16 -12.28
N ASP A 259 -14.95 12.95 -12.94
CA ASP A 259 -14.58 12.74 -14.34
C ASP A 259 -13.34 11.84 -14.56
N ILE A 260 -12.58 11.55 -13.49
CA ILE A 260 -11.35 10.75 -13.62
C ILE A 260 -11.68 9.28 -13.37
N TYR A 261 -11.75 8.50 -14.45
CA TYR A 261 -12.00 7.07 -14.37
C TYR A 261 -10.76 6.33 -13.83
N LYS A 262 -10.89 5.71 -12.66
CA LYS A 262 -9.86 4.84 -12.10
C LYS A 262 -10.43 3.49 -11.68
N LYS A 263 -9.58 2.47 -11.76
CA LYS A 263 -9.93 1.09 -11.40
C LYS A 263 -10.46 1.00 -9.97
N SER A 264 -9.72 1.52 -8.99
CA SER A 264 -10.10 1.45 -7.57
C SER A 264 -11.38 2.22 -7.26
N THR A 265 -11.58 3.39 -7.88
CA THR A 265 -12.86 4.13 -7.82
C THR A 265 -14.02 3.31 -8.40
N CYS A 266 -13.81 2.63 -9.53
CA CYS A 266 -14.82 1.78 -10.16
C CYS A 266 -15.17 0.57 -9.28
N GLU A 267 -14.16 -0.12 -8.73
CA GLU A 267 -14.34 -1.25 -7.81
C GLU A 267 -15.09 -0.81 -6.54
N MET A 268 -14.73 0.34 -5.97
CA MET A 268 -15.44 0.90 -4.82
C MET A 268 -16.89 1.27 -5.16
N ARG A 269 -17.14 1.88 -6.32
CA ARG A 269 -18.51 2.19 -6.78
C ARG A 269 -19.34 0.92 -6.94
N GLN A 270 -18.78 -0.14 -7.51
CA GLN A 270 -19.46 -1.42 -7.65
C GLN A 270 -19.78 -2.05 -6.29
N LEU A 271 -18.85 -1.99 -5.33
CA LEU A 271 -19.10 -2.45 -3.97
C LEU A 271 -20.26 -1.66 -3.35
N ILE A 272 -20.28 -0.34 -3.52
CA ILE A 272 -21.39 0.50 -3.04
C ILE A 272 -22.70 0.10 -3.70
N ASP A 273 -22.73 -0.04 -5.03
CA ASP A 273 -23.94 -0.40 -5.77
C ASP A 273 -24.47 -1.77 -5.35
N GLN A 274 -23.58 -2.74 -5.07
CA GLN A 274 -23.97 -4.03 -4.51
C GLN A 274 -24.57 -3.90 -3.11
N VAL A 275 -23.97 -3.10 -2.23
CA VAL A 275 -24.52 -2.83 -0.89
C VAL A 275 -25.88 -2.14 -0.98
N VAL A 276 -26.02 -1.12 -1.83
CA VAL A 276 -27.30 -0.42 -2.03
C VAL A 276 -28.36 -1.38 -2.56
N LYS A 277 -28.01 -2.23 -3.54
CA LYS A 277 -28.92 -3.19 -4.14
C LYS A 277 -29.37 -4.29 -3.16
N LEU A 278 -28.46 -4.80 -2.32
CA LEU A 278 -28.73 -5.94 -1.44
C LEU A 278 -29.23 -5.52 -0.05
N CYS A 279 -28.73 -4.40 0.48
CA CYS A 279 -29.03 -3.91 1.83
C CYS A 279 -30.02 -2.73 1.83
N SER A 280 -30.36 -2.15 0.68
CA SER A 280 -31.25 -1.00 0.55
C SER A 280 -30.82 0.20 1.42
N CYS A 281 -29.50 0.39 1.57
CA CYS A 281 -28.90 1.48 2.34
C CYS A 281 -27.50 1.81 1.82
N ARG A 282 -26.99 3.00 2.17
CA ARG A 282 -25.64 3.47 1.81
C ARG A 282 -24.72 3.49 3.04
N PRO A 283 -23.54 2.84 3.00
CA PRO A 283 -22.57 2.90 4.09
C PRO A 283 -22.05 4.31 4.33
N ASP A 284 -21.85 4.66 5.59
CA ASP A 284 -21.61 6.04 6.00
C ASP A 284 -20.15 6.49 5.81
N TYR A 285 -19.21 5.56 5.63
CA TYR A 285 -17.80 5.85 5.37
C TYR A 285 -17.46 6.12 3.89
N LEU A 286 -18.48 6.25 3.02
CA LEU A 286 -18.33 6.42 1.57
C LEU A 286 -18.89 7.76 1.06
N HIS A 287 -18.90 8.78 1.93
CA HIS A 287 -19.42 10.12 1.64
C HIS A 287 -18.78 10.80 0.41
N ASN A 288 -17.47 10.58 0.18
CA ASN A 288 -16.74 11.18 -0.96
C ASN A 288 -17.12 10.59 -2.32
N PHE A 289 -17.81 9.45 -2.35
CA PHE A 289 -18.35 8.89 -3.60
C PHE A 289 -19.75 9.44 -3.81
N ILE A 290 -19.86 10.64 -4.39
CA ILE A 290 -21.17 11.18 -4.78
C ILE A 290 -21.70 10.30 -5.91
N LEU A 291 -22.62 9.39 -5.58
CA LEU A 291 -23.48 8.76 -6.58
C LEU A 291 -24.45 9.85 -7.04
N GLU A 292 -24.08 10.58 -8.09
CA GLU A 292 -24.92 11.65 -8.66
C GLU A 292 -26.35 11.16 -8.98
N ASP A 293 -26.51 9.86 -9.22
CA ASP A 293 -27.76 9.23 -9.62
C ASP A 293 -28.64 8.72 -8.47
N SER A 294 -28.25 8.85 -7.20
CA SER A 294 -29.01 8.26 -6.08
C SER A 294 -29.15 9.12 -4.81
N PRO A 295 -29.71 10.34 -4.90
CA PRO A 295 -29.86 11.24 -3.76
C PRO A 295 -30.83 10.76 -2.67
N GLN A 296 -31.54 9.65 -2.84
CA GLN A 296 -32.61 9.21 -1.92
C GLN A 296 -32.30 7.94 -1.11
N VAL A 297 -31.10 7.36 -1.23
CA VAL A 297 -30.78 6.14 -0.46
C VAL A 297 -30.47 6.51 0.99
N ARG A 298 -31.22 5.93 1.93
CA ARG A 298 -31.00 6.10 3.37
C ARG A 298 -29.59 5.64 3.76
N LYS A 299 -28.96 6.30 4.75
CA LYS A 299 -27.73 5.79 5.36
C LYS A 299 -28.01 4.45 6.05
N CYS A 300 -27.04 3.53 5.97
CA CYS A 300 -27.10 2.29 6.73
C CYS A 300 -27.05 2.61 8.23
N ASN A 301 -27.89 1.93 9.01
CA ASN A 301 -27.81 1.96 10.47
C ASN A 301 -26.88 0.86 10.98
N PHE A 302 -26.73 0.75 12.30
CA PHE A 302 -25.87 -0.25 12.92
C PHE A 302 -26.29 -1.69 12.55
N TYR A 303 -27.59 -1.98 12.52
CA TYR A 303 -28.12 -3.30 12.14
C TYR A 303 -27.80 -3.66 10.69
N ASP A 304 -28.02 -2.74 9.75
CA ASP A 304 -27.73 -2.97 8.33
C ASP A 304 -26.24 -3.28 8.13
N GLN A 305 -25.39 -2.53 8.85
CA GLN A 305 -23.94 -2.70 8.79
C GLN A 305 -23.52 -4.11 9.24
N VAL A 306 -24.03 -4.57 10.39
CA VAL A 306 -23.72 -5.90 10.94
C VAL A 306 -24.31 -7.01 10.07
N LYS A 307 -25.60 -6.94 9.74
CA LYS A 307 -26.34 -8.05 9.13
C LYS A 307 -26.11 -8.19 7.63
N CYS A 308 -25.73 -7.12 6.95
CA CYS A 308 -25.67 -7.10 5.48
C CYS A 308 -24.34 -6.56 4.96
N VAL A 309 -23.98 -5.32 5.32
CA VAL A 309 -22.82 -4.64 4.71
C VAL A 309 -21.52 -5.38 5.01
N ALA A 310 -21.30 -5.79 6.26
CA ALA A 310 -20.08 -6.49 6.67
C ALA A 310 -19.85 -7.76 5.86
N HIS A 311 -20.90 -8.56 5.63
CA HIS A 311 -20.80 -9.78 4.82
C HIS A 311 -20.49 -9.52 3.35
N ILE A 312 -21.03 -8.45 2.76
CA ILE A 312 -20.72 -8.08 1.37
C ILE A 312 -19.25 -7.66 1.24
N ILE A 313 -18.75 -6.88 2.21
CA ILE A 313 -17.35 -6.43 2.24
C ILE A 313 -16.39 -7.60 2.46
N GLU A 314 -16.68 -8.47 3.43
CA GLU A 314 -15.81 -9.58 3.81
C GLU A 314 -15.69 -10.62 2.71
N ARG A 315 -16.80 -10.98 2.04
CA ARG A 315 -16.79 -12.01 1.00
C ARG A 315 -15.88 -11.65 -0.16
N LYS A 316 -15.57 -10.35 -0.37
CA LYS A 316 -14.85 -9.82 -1.54
C LYS A 316 -15.32 -10.49 -2.85
N GLU A 317 -16.58 -10.96 -2.91
CA GLU A 317 -17.18 -11.69 -4.03
C GLU A 317 -17.61 -10.69 -5.11
N GLY A 318 -16.70 -9.78 -5.45
CA GLY A 318 -16.76 -9.08 -6.71
C GLY A 318 -16.50 -10.13 -7.79
N LYS A 319 -17.55 -10.52 -8.52
CA LYS A 319 -17.35 -11.08 -9.87
C LYS A 319 -16.32 -10.20 -10.56
N SER A 320 -15.27 -10.78 -11.13
CA SER A 320 -14.27 -10.02 -11.89
C SER A 320 -14.99 -9.21 -12.97
N HIS A 321 -15.23 -7.93 -12.71
CA HIS A 321 -15.86 -7.06 -13.68
C HIS A 321 -14.79 -6.64 -14.67
N LYS A 322 -15.13 -6.72 -15.96
CA LYS A 322 -14.30 -6.15 -17.02
C LYS A 322 -14.37 -4.62 -16.88
N TYR A 323 -13.36 -4.02 -16.25
CA TYR A 323 -13.19 -2.58 -16.21
C TYR A 323 -12.41 -2.13 -17.45
N ILE A 324 -12.80 -0.99 -18.01
CA ILE A 324 -12.11 -0.37 -19.14
C ILE A 324 -11.12 0.61 -18.55
N ILE A 325 -9.82 0.35 -18.63
CA ILE A 325 -8.81 1.26 -18.08
C ILE A 325 -8.87 2.64 -18.76
N ASP A 326 -8.34 3.67 -18.09
CA ASP A 326 -8.11 4.96 -18.73
C ASP A 326 -6.90 4.86 -19.69
N CYS A 327 -6.98 5.55 -20.83
CA CYS A 327 -5.89 5.62 -21.79
C CYS A 327 -4.69 6.43 -21.29
N SER A 328 -4.84 7.24 -20.24
CA SER A 328 -3.73 7.96 -19.61
C SER A 328 -3.85 7.92 -18.10
N VAL A 329 -3.06 7.05 -17.45
CA VAL A 329 -3.06 6.91 -15.99
C VAL A 329 -1.72 7.32 -15.43
N ILE A 330 -1.73 8.20 -14.43
CA ILE A 330 -0.55 8.47 -13.59
C ILE A 330 -0.74 7.71 -12.29
N VAL A 331 0.29 6.95 -11.90
CA VAL A 331 0.30 6.14 -10.68
C VAL A 331 1.57 6.45 -9.90
N ALA A 332 1.43 6.57 -8.58
CA ALA A 332 2.56 6.57 -7.66
C ALA A 332 2.98 5.13 -7.39
N TYR A 333 4.25 4.82 -7.62
CA TYR A 333 4.87 3.53 -7.33
C TYR A 333 5.89 3.69 -6.21
N GLN A 334 5.92 2.73 -5.29
CA GLN A 334 7.04 2.59 -4.35
C GLN A 334 8.23 2.02 -5.13
N GLU A 335 9.29 2.82 -5.27
CA GLU A 335 10.54 2.41 -5.93
C GLU A 335 11.44 1.66 -4.95
N GLN A 336 11.56 2.19 -3.72
CA GLN A 336 12.40 1.62 -2.68
C GLN A 336 11.74 1.80 -1.31
N LEU A 337 11.92 0.81 -0.44
CA LEU A 337 11.54 0.84 0.96
C LEU A 337 12.73 0.38 1.79
N ASP A 338 13.32 1.31 2.52
CA ASP A 338 14.36 1.02 3.50
C ASP A 338 13.74 1.09 4.89
N ILE A 339 14.02 0.10 5.72
CA ILE A 339 13.48 0.06 7.09
C ILE A 339 14.65 0.21 8.04
N MET A 340 14.74 1.36 8.71
CA MET A 340 15.63 1.53 9.83
C MET A 340 14.91 1.00 11.07
N ALA A 341 15.42 -0.08 11.66
CA ALA A 341 15.01 -0.43 13.01
C ALA A 341 15.48 0.70 13.93
N ASP A 342 14.57 1.25 14.73
CA ASP A 342 14.94 2.21 15.77
C ASP A 342 16.03 1.54 16.60
N GLN A 343 17.17 2.21 16.72
CA GLN A 343 18.30 1.76 17.52
C GLN A 343 17.88 1.85 18.98
N GLN A 344 17.02 0.94 19.43
CA GLN A 344 16.93 0.67 20.84
C GLN A 344 18.34 0.26 21.23
N ASN A 345 18.94 1.02 22.15
CA ASN A 345 20.13 0.63 22.89
C ASN A 345 19.84 -0.73 23.55
N GLN A 346 19.96 -1.82 22.80
CA GLN A 346 19.93 -3.16 23.33
C GLN A 346 21.22 -3.27 24.12
N ARG A 347 21.11 -3.08 25.43
CA ARG A 347 22.20 -3.41 26.35
C ARG A 347 22.35 -4.91 26.34
N ILE A 348 23.30 -5.39 25.56
CA ILE A 348 23.72 -6.78 25.62
C ILE A 348 24.80 -6.85 26.69
N ALA A 349 24.48 -7.46 27.82
CA ALA A 349 25.51 -7.85 28.78
C ALA A 349 26.24 -9.06 28.19
N ILE A 350 27.47 -8.86 27.71
CA ILE A 350 28.33 -9.94 27.25
C ILE A 350 29.17 -10.40 28.45
N ASP A 351 28.89 -11.60 28.95
CA ASP A 351 29.79 -12.27 29.89
C ASP A 351 30.97 -12.82 29.10
N THR A 352 32.14 -12.22 29.32
CA THR A 352 33.37 -12.67 28.65
C THR A 352 33.95 -13.82 29.45
N GLU A 353 33.80 -15.05 28.93
CA GLU A 353 34.43 -16.22 29.52
C GLU A 353 35.95 -16.00 29.58
N GLY A 354 36.51 -15.95 30.81
CA GLY A 354 37.95 -15.85 31.05
C GLY A 354 38.42 -14.61 31.83
N GLY A 355 37.54 -13.68 32.17
CA GLY A 355 37.90 -12.54 33.03
C GLY A 355 37.92 -12.87 34.53
N PRO A 356 38.79 -12.24 35.34
CA PRO A 356 38.77 -12.39 36.80
C PRO A 356 37.38 -12.02 37.35
N ARG A 357 36.93 -12.72 38.41
CA ARG A 357 35.56 -12.74 39.00
C ARG A 357 34.94 -11.40 39.46
N ASN A 358 35.47 -10.24 39.04
CA ASN A 358 34.98 -8.90 39.37
C ASN A 358 34.37 -8.16 38.15
N ASN A 359 33.93 -8.87 37.11
CA ASN A 359 33.49 -8.24 35.86
C ASN A 359 32.17 -7.49 36.03
N LYS A 360 32.24 -6.15 35.93
CA LYS A 360 31.08 -5.33 35.64
C LYS A 360 30.62 -5.66 34.21
N PRO A 361 29.31 -5.83 33.96
CA PRO A 361 28.81 -6.00 32.61
C PRO A 361 29.25 -4.81 31.75
N VAL A 362 29.76 -5.11 30.55
CA VAL A 362 30.11 -4.10 29.56
C VAL A 362 28.82 -3.73 28.83
N ASP A 363 28.44 -2.45 28.88
CA ASP A 363 27.34 -1.94 28.08
C ASP A 363 27.82 -1.82 26.62
N VAL A 364 27.29 -2.67 25.74
CA VAL A 364 27.50 -2.60 24.29
C VAL A 364 26.23 -2.06 23.64
N THR A 365 26.38 -1.02 22.82
CA THR A 365 25.32 -0.52 21.93
C THR A 365 25.52 -1.11 20.54
N LEU A 366 24.54 -1.87 20.04
CA LEU A 366 24.52 -2.34 18.65
C LEU A 366 23.75 -1.35 17.76
N THR A 367 24.33 -1.05 16.60
CA THR A 367 23.76 -0.26 15.52
C THR A 367 23.76 -1.12 14.26
N SER A 368 22.59 -1.56 13.82
CA SER A 368 22.47 -2.31 12.56
C SER A 368 21.96 -1.40 11.45
N SER A 369 22.68 -1.34 10.32
CA SER A 369 22.10 -1.01 9.02
C SER A 369 21.94 -2.28 8.19
N SER A 370 21.26 -2.21 7.05
CA SER A 370 21.00 -3.35 6.15
C SER A 370 22.24 -4.16 5.80
N ASP A 371 23.43 -3.54 5.81
CA ASP A 371 24.68 -4.15 5.33
C ASP A 371 25.81 -4.16 6.37
N ARG A 372 25.62 -3.54 7.54
CA ARG A 372 26.69 -3.38 8.54
C ARG A 372 26.15 -3.36 9.96
N ILE A 373 26.84 -4.05 10.86
CA ILE A 373 26.64 -3.95 12.31
C ILE A 373 27.81 -3.13 12.87
N LEU A 374 27.50 -1.93 13.36
CA LEU A 374 28.40 -1.11 14.15
C LEU A 374 28.12 -1.39 15.62
N PHE A 375 29.16 -1.47 16.45
CA PHE A 375 28.99 -1.60 17.90
C PHE A 375 29.92 -0.65 18.65
N GLU A 376 29.41 -0.06 19.72
CA GLU A 376 30.16 0.80 20.62
C GLU A 376 30.15 0.18 22.01
N ALA A 377 31.34 -0.13 22.55
CA ALA A 377 31.49 -0.65 23.90
C ALA A 377 32.01 0.45 24.84
N LYS A 378 31.18 0.84 25.79
CA LYS A 378 31.56 1.90 26.72
C LYS A 378 32.63 1.40 27.69
N GLY A 379 33.76 2.11 27.73
CA GLY A 379 34.84 1.86 28.68
C GLY A 379 35.82 0.75 28.27
N VAL A 380 35.73 0.21 27.05
CA VAL A 380 36.69 -0.76 26.51
C VAL A 380 37.58 -0.06 25.47
N PRO A 381 38.90 0.06 25.69
CA PRO A 381 39.80 0.65 24.70
C PRO A 381 39.81 -0.14 23.39
N LEU A 382 39.73 0.54 22.24
CA LEU A 382 39.67 -0.06 20.89
C LEU A 382 40.82 -1.04 20.58
N ASN A 383 41.99 -0.83 21.19
CA ASN A 383 43.19 -1.66 20.98
C ASN A 383 43.44 -2.67 22.11
N SER A 384 42.43 -2.97 22.93
CA SER A 384 42.57 -3.94 24.03
C SER A 384 42.23 -5.36 23.56
N PRO A 385 42.87 -6.40 24.13
CA PRO A 385 42.48 -7.80 23.88
C PRO A 385 41.00 -8.07 24.21
N GLN A 386 40.45 -7.34 25.18
CA GLN A 386 39.03 -7.39 25.55
C GLN A 386 38.12 -6.91 24.41
N TYR A 387 38.51 -5.85 23.68
CA TYR A 387 37.77 -5.37 22.51
C TYR A 387 37.78 -6.41 21.38
N GLU A 388 38.92 -7.07 21.14
CA GLU A 388 39.05 -8.11 20.12
C GLU A 388 38.23 -9.37 20.45
N THR A 389 38.25 -9.83 21.70
CA THR A 389 37.39 -10.94 22.15
C THR A 389 35.91 -10.60 21.97
N MET A 390 35.51 -9.40 22.39
CA MET A 390 34.14 -8.93 22.26
C MET A 390 33.72 -8.79 20.78
N GLN A 391 34.59 -8.30 19.90
CA GLN A 391 34.33 -8.24 18.46
C GLN A 391 34.12 -9.65 17.87
N ASN A 392 34.94 -10.62 18.26
CA ASN A 392 34.80 -12.00 17.82
C ASN A 392 33.50 -12.64 18.34
N ASP A 393 33.10 -12.35 19.57
CA ASP A 393 31.84 -12.83 20.14
C ASP A 393 30.62 -12.21 19.46
N ILE A 394 30.64 -10.91 19.18
CA ILE A 394 29.57 -10.23 18.42
C ILE A 394 29.48 -10.81 17.01
N MET A 395 30.60 -11.00 16.31
CA MET A 395 30.62 -11.65 14.99
C MET A 395 30.09 -13.09 15.05
N ARG A 396 30.41 -13.86 16.10
CA ARG A 396 29.88 -15.21 16.32
C ARG A 396 28.37 -15.21 16.57
N ILE A 397 27.88 -14.32 17.43
CA ILE A 397 26.44 -14.20 17.76
C ILE A 397 25.63 -13.75 16.55
N THR A 398 26.12 -12.79 15.79
CA THR A 398 25.42 -12.25 14.61
C THR A 398 25.48 -13.18 13.39
N SER A 399 26.52 -14.03 13.30
CA SER A 399 26.66 -15.05 12.24
C SER A 399 25.94 -16.36 12.55
N GLY A 400 25.73 -16.68 13.83
CA GLY A 400 24.94 -17.83 14.28
C GLY A 400 23.46 -17.48 14.38
N LYS A 401 22.55 -18.33 13.88
CA LYS A 401 21.09 -18.18 14.07
C LYS A 401 20.61 -18.43 15.52
N THR A 402 21.47 -18.21 16.52
CA THR A 402 21.21 -18.60 17.91
C THR A 402 21.56 -17.46 18.84
N ILE A 403 20.56 -16.93 19.54
CA ILE A 403 20.72 -15.98 20.64
C ILE A 403 20.79 -16.77 21.94
N VAL A 404 21.91 -16.70 22.66
CA VAL A 404 22.02 -17.23 24.02
C VAL A 404 21.83 -16.06 24.99
N GLY A 405 20.72 -16.07 25.74
CA GLY A 405 20.47 -15.11 26.82
C GLY A 405 20.79 -15.73 28.17
N HIS A 406 21.71 -15.14 28.93
CA HIS A 406 21.86 -15.42 30.36
C HIS A 406 21.28 -14.25 31.18
N ASN A 407 20.48 -14.58 32.20
CA ASN A 407 19.84 -13.66 33.16
C ASN A 407 18.89 -12.60 32.58
N VAL A 408 17.86 -13.04 31.85
CA VAL A 408 16.63 -12.25 31.70
C VAL A 408 15.83 -12.37 33.00
N ASN A 409 16.13 -11.50 33.96
CA ASN A 409 15.37 -11.43 35.21
C ASN A 409 14.03 -10.73 34.97
N ALA A 410 12.96 -11.53 35.01
CA ALA A 410 11.59 -11.20 35.38
C ALA A 410 10.86 -10.08 34.62
N ASP A 411 10.11 -10.47 33.58
CA ASP A 411 8.80 -9.87 33.28
C ASP A 411 7.82 -10.87 32.63
N ILE A 412 7.87 -12.13 33.09
CA ILE A 412 6.83 -13.13 32.83
C ILE A 412 6.27 -13.59 34.18
N GLN A 413 5.45 -12.72 34.78
CA GLN A 413 4.47 -13.11 35.80
C GLN A 413 3.05 -12.84 35.30
N GLN A 414 2.70 -13.43 34.16
CA GLN A 414 1.32 -13.75 33.83
C GLN A 414 1.31 -15.07 33.05
N ILE A 415 1.35 -16.17 33.79
CA ILE A 415 0.74 -17.49 33.58
C ILE A 415 1.32 -18.37 34.70
N GLY A 416 0.45 -18.85 35.59
CA GLY A 416 0.85 -19.40 36.88
C GLY A 416 1.50 -20.78 36.85
N LYS A 417 2.35 -21.03 37.86
CA LYS A 417 2.86 -22.31 38.41
C LYS A 417 3.73 -23.14 37.45
N THR A 418 4.91 -23.67 37.79
CA THR A 418 5.55 -24.04 39.07
C THR A 418 7.08 -24.06 38.88
N ARG A 419 7.83 -23.90 39.98
CA ARG A 419 9.31 -23.98 40.05
C ARG A 419 9.90 -25.26 39.43
N GLY A 420 10.90 -25.07 38.58
CA GLY A 420 11.88 -26.06 38.19
C GLY A 420 12.99 -25.37 37.40
N ASP A 421 14.25 -25.54 37.80
CA ASP A 421 15.41 -25.01 37.08
C ASP A 421 15.44 -25.58 35.66
N PHE A 422 15.28 -24.71 34.67
CA PHE A 422 15.38 -25.05 33.25
C PHE A 422 16.47 -24.20 32.60
N THR A 423 17.55 -24.85 32.19
CA THR A 423 18.33 -24.40 31.03
C THR A 423 17.53 -24.77 29.78
N GLY A 424 16.69 -23.85 29.30
CA GLY A 424 15.94 -24.01 28.07
C GLY A 424 16.75 -23.52 26.87
N VAL A 425 17.06 -24.41 25.93
CA VAL A 425 17.43 -24.02 24.56
C VAL A 425 16.15 -23.58 23.87
N ILE A 426 16.06 -22.31 23.48
CA ILE A 426 14.95 -21.84 22.64
C ILE A 426 15.29 -22.19 21.20
N ASP A 427 14.55 -23.14 20.63
CA ASP A 427 14.56 -23.40 19.20
C ASP A 427 13.87 -22.24 18.46
N THR A 428 14.62 -21.52 17.64
CA THR A 428 14.16 -20.36 16.85
C THR A 428 13.59 -20.76 15.49
N GLN A 429 13.33 -22.04 15.21
CA GLN A 429 12.80 -22.50 13.92
C GLN A 429 11.49 -21.83 13.46
N ASN A 430 10.78 -21.07 14.32
CA ASN A 430 9.58 -20.31 13.95
C ASN A 430 9.70 -18.78 14.00
N MET A 431 10.88 -18.21 14.25
CA MET A 431 11.13 -16.78 13.98
C MET A 431 11.74 -16.64 12.59
N GLY A 432 10.88 -16.82 11.58
CA GLY A 432 11.25 -16.59 10.19
C GLY A 432 11.67 -15.13 9.99
N SER A 433 12.95 -14.93 9.70
CA SER A 433 13.37 -13.76 8.94
C SER A 433 12.72 -13.88 7.55
N ILE A 434 11.69 -13.08 7.27
CA ILE A 434 11.35 -12.80 5.88
C ILE A 434 12.37 -11.76 5.40
N SER A 435 13.57 -12.23 5.09
CA SER A 435 14.43 -11.52 4.16
C SER A 435 13.91 -11.83 2.76
N HIS A 436 13.05 -10.97 2.22
CA HIS A 436 12.99 -10.88 0.76
C HIS A 436 14.24 -10.13 0.31
N SER A 437 15.34 -10.86 0.16
CA SER A 437 16.43 -10.41 -0.70
C SER A 437 15.98 -10.56 -2.16
N SER A 438 15.12 -9.67 -2.64
CA SER A 438 15.01 -9.43 -4.07
C SER A 438 16.14 -8.51 -4.50
N ASN A 439 17.39 -9.00 -4.40
CA ASN A 439 18.48 -8.50 -5.24
C ASN A 439 18.30 -9.05 -6.67
N ARG A 440 17.12 -8.80 -7.24
CA ARG A 440 16.98 -8.65 -8.69
C ARG A 440 16.86 -7.17 -8.89
N SER A 441 17.78 -6.58 -9.63
CA SER A 441 17.51 -5.33 -10.33
C SER A 441 16.17 -5.51 -11.05
N HIS A 442 15.12 -4.89 -10.54
CA HIS A 442 13.82 -4.91 -11.18
C HIS A 442 14.00 -4.29 -12.56
N ASN A 443 13.86 -5.11 -13.60
CA ASN A 443 13.81 -4.64 -14.97
C ASN A 443 12.34 -4.35 -15.26
N PRO A 444 11.91 -3.08 -15.34
CA PRO A 444 10.50 -2.74 -15.55
C PRO A 444 9.95 -3.34 -16.84
N ALA A 445 10.82 -3.65 -17.82
CA ALA A 445 10.43 -4.33 -19.05
C ALA A 445 10.07 -5.81 -18.85
N GLU A 446 10.62 -6.47 -17.83
CA GLU A 446 10.35 -7.88 -17.51
C GLU A 446 9.05 -8.03 -16.70
N ASP A 447 8.78 -7.10 -15.79
CA ASP A 447 7.51 -7.03 -15.06
C ASP A 447 6.36 -6.63 -16.00
N ALA A 448 6.59 -5.70 -16.94
CA ALA A 448 5.64 -5.40 -18.01
C ALA A 448 5.39 -6.60 -18.93
N ARG A 449 6.41 -7.42 -19.22
CA ARG A 449 6.26 -8.69 -19.97
C ARG A 449 5.49 -9.74 -19.19
N GLN A 450 5.72 -9.89 -17.89
CA GLN A 450 4.96 -10.84 -17.06
C GLN A 450 3.49 -10.42 -16.93
N ALA A 451 3.22 -9.12 -16.74
CA ALA A 451 1.86 -8.59 -16.73
C ALA A 451 1.15 -8.80 -18.08
N MET A 452 1.87 -8.68 -19.20
CA MET A 452 1.34 -8.92 -20.55
C MET A 452 1.09 -10.41 -20.82
N ASN A 453 1.94 -11.32 -20.32
CA ASN A 453 1.73 -12.76 -20.41
C ASN A 453 0.52 -13.24 -19.59
N LEU A 454 0.29 -12.64 -18.42
CA LEU A 454 -0.89 -12.91 -17.59
C LEU A 454 -2.17 -12.32 -18.20
N ALA A 455 -2.06 -11.20 -18.94
CA ALA A 455 -3.19 -10.59 -19.65
C ALA A 455 -3.59 -11.34 -20.94
N ASN A 456 -2.68 -12.10 -21.55
CA ASN A 456 -2.96 -12.93 -22.73
C ASN A 456 -3.45 -14.35 -22.40
N GLN A 457 -3.55 -14.71 -21.11
CA GLN A 457 -4.05 -16.01 -20.64
C GLN A 457 -5.53 -15.98 -20.20
N ASN A 458 -6.21 -14.84 -20.33
CA ASN A 458 -7.65 -14.65 -20.18
C ASN A 458 -8.21 -13.97 -21.42
#